data_AF-A0A935BG16-F1
#
_entry.id   AF-A0A935BG16-F1
#
_cell.length_a   1.000
_cell.length_b   1.000
_cell.length_c   1.000
_cell.angle_alpha   90.00
_cell.angle_beta   90.00
_cell.angle_gamma   90.00
#
_symmetry.space_group_name_H-M   'P 1'
#
loop_
_entity.id
_entity.type
_entity.pdbx_description
1 polymer ?
#
loop_
_entity_poly.entity_id
_entity_poly.type
_entity_poly.pdbx_seq_one_letter_code
_entity_poly.pdbx_strand_id
1 'polypeptide(L)'
;MGDREQNPNTSHNRTVCKPGTLVSWAQLFVTFIYEMPWIWQRGLELKGRAFGLGIICAAGLLIALPVQEAALNQRLVLWAWERHEDLSFLGRGEAAIAPVVVTVTLAGTTATTTWRRERMQFASGAEILPVIHVEAFDRLRSPVLNTEQKIVLTDTIIEVASRYPARVVQLDFEARPSQRAFYKAVLNDVRQRDTHIRLSLTALASWCVGDRWLQDLTVEEIVPMLFRMGRDGTRIRDGYQRTGSLPAKECNDSVGLATDEWMPTSVSARRIYLFSPRPWTRESFDAISKRVPS
;
A
#
# COMPACT_ATOMS: atom_id res chain seq x y z
N MET A 1 63.40 -27.38 24.35
CA MET A 1 62.67 -27.36 25.64
C MET A 1 61.22 -27.06 25.27
N GLY A 2 60.42 -28.02 24.79
CA GLY A 2 60.07 -29.33 25.39
C GLY A 2 58.86 -29.09 26.30
N ASP A 3 57.70 -29.75 26.26
CA ASP A 3 57.13 -30.89 25.51
C ASP A 3 55.58 -30.76 25.67
N ARG A 4 54.74 -30.98 24.65
CA ARG A 4 53.93 -32.19 24.33
C ARG A 4 52.99 -32.75 25.42
N GLU A 5 51.68 -32.74 25.10
CA GLU A 5 50.66 -33.80 25.34
C GLU A 5 49.39 -33.38 24.55
N GLN A 6 49.03 -33.95 23.38
CA GLN A 6 48.38 -35.24 23.06
C GLN A 6 46.90 -35.43 23.54
N ASN A 7 45.96 -35.23 22.59
CA ASN A 7 44.72 -35.95 22.17
C ASN A 7 44.32 -37.28 22.93
N PRO A 8 43.08 -37.86 22.88
CA PRO A 8 42.05 -37.78 21.80
C PRO A 8 40.53 -38.00 22.09
N ASN A 9 39.71 -37.77 21.05
CA ASN A 9 38.48 -38.46 20.59
C ASN A 9 37.24 -38.73 21.48
N THR A 10 36.08 -38.25 21.00
CA THR A 10 34.84 -38.99 20.55
C THR A 10 33.62 -38.05 20.67
N SER A 11 32.48 -38.14 19.98
CA SER A 11 32.04 -38.53 18.63
C SER A 11 30.51 -38.24 18.61
N HIS A 12 29.96 -37.90 17.43
CA HIS A 12 28.50 -37.80 17.10
C HIS A 12 27.80 -36.52 17.63
N ASN A 13 27.03 -35.76 16.85
CA ASN A 13 26.10 -36.14 15.78
C ASN A 13 25.94 -34.98 14.77
N ARG A 14 26.02 -35.27 13.48
CA ARG A 14 25.64 -34.35 12.39
C ARG A 14 24.17 -34.58 12.08
N THR A 15 23.36 -33.52 12.12
CA THR A 15 22.04 -33.54 11.46
C THR A 15 22.06 -32.55 10.32
N VAL A 16 22.04 -33.13 9.12
CA VAL A 16 21.90 -32.47 7.82
C VAL A 16 20.42 -32.18 7.62
N CYS A 17 20.02 -30.91 7.52
CA CYS A 17 18.70 -30.55 7.03
C CYS A 17 18.75 -30.46 5.50
N LYS A 18 18.03 -31.38 4.83
CA LYS A 18 17.66 -31.30 3.41
C LYS A 18 16.17 -30.98 3.27
N PRO A 19 15.76 -30.37 2.14
CA PRO A 19 14.44 -29.76 1.97
C PRO A 19 13.37 -30.78 1.60
N GLY A 20 12.18 -30.64 2.19
CA GLY A 20 11.01 -31.46 1.90
C GLY A 20 9.78 -30.59 1.67
N THR A 21 9.39 -30.51 0.40
CA THR A 21 8.00 -30.53 -0.11
C THR A 21 6.93 -29.66 0.57
N LEU A 22 6.56 -28.61 -0.18
CA LEU A 22 5.24 -27.98 -0.21
C LEU A 22 4.11 -29.01 -0.18
N VAL A 23 3.22 -28.91 0.80
CA VAL A 23 1.86 -29.47 0.72
C VAL A 23 0.89 -28.31 0.94
N SER A 24 0.08 -28.10 -0.09
CA SER A 24 -0.96 -27.10 -0.22
C SER A 24 -2.09 -27.34 0.80
N TRP A 25 -2.51 -26.28 1.49
CA TRP A 25 -3.60 -26.26 2.48
C TRP A 25 -5.01 -26.34 1.87
N ALA A 26 -5.15 -26.77 0.62
CA ALA A 26 -6.41 -26.74 -0.13
C ALA A 26 -7.24 -28.04 -0.09
N GLN A 27 -7.02 -28.94 0.89
CA GLN A 27 -7.59 -30.30 0.85
C GLN A 27 -8.22 -30.79 2.17
N LEU A 28 -8.80 -29.90 2.98
CA LEU A 28 -9.52 -30.27 4.22
C LEU A 28 -10.96 -29.74 4.33
N PHE A 29 -11.59 -29.39 3.21
CA PHE A 29 -13.04 -29.23 3.14
C PHE A 29 -13.56 -30.00 1.93
N VAL A 30 -14.63 -30.78 2.14
CA VAL A 30 -15.29 -31.72 1.20
C VAL A 30 -14.78 -33.17 1.26
N THR A 31 -15.00 -33.84 2.38
CA THR A 31 -15.35 -35.29 2.39
C THR A 31 -16.03 -35.64 3.71
N PHE A 32 -17.29 -35.22 3.86
CA PHE A 32 -18.14 -35.62 5.00
C PHE A 32 -19.57 -35.94 4.53
N ILE A 33 -19.68 -36.62 3.38
CA ILE A 33 -20.91 -37.29 2.93
C ILE A 33 -20.43 -38.49 2.10
N TYR A 34 -20.10 -39.61 2.72
CA TYR A 34 -20.22 -40.95 2.14
C TYR A 34 -20.20 -41.97 3.29
N GLU A 35 -21.41 -42.22 3.77
CA GLU A 35 -21.79 -43.17 4.82
C GLU A 35 -21.60 -44.63 4.39
N MET A 36 -21.14 -45.42 5.37
CA MET A 36 -21.61 -46.73 5.79
C MET A 36 -22.25 -47.69 4.75
N PRO A 37 -21.59 -48.84 4.48
CA PRO A 37 -22.23 -49.98 3.83
C PRO A 37 -22.80 -50.96 4.87
N TRP A 38 -23.61 -51.91 4.39
CA TRP A 38 -24.08 -53.13 5.07
C TRP A 38 -25.29 -52.96 6.01
N ILE A 39 -26.49 -53.21 5.48
CA ILE A 39 -27.45 -54.24 5.98
C ILE A 39 -28.79 -54.11 5.22
N TRP A 40 -29.32 -55.28 4.83
CA TRP A 40 -30.60 -55.58 4.14
C TRP A 40 -30.56 -55.76 2.61
N GLN A 41 -29.98 -56.89 2.18
CA GLN A 41 -30.51 -57.70 1.08
C GLN A 41 -31.50 -58.76 1.63
N ARG A 42 -32.56 -58.99 0.85
CA ARG A 42 -33.70 -59.95 0.93
C ARG A 42 -35.00 -59.15 1.05
N GLY A 43 -35.87 -59.05 0.07
CA GLY A 43 -36.09 -59.85 -1.14
C GLY A 43 -37.60 -60.03 -1.24
N LEU A 44 -38.21 -59.59 -2.34
CA LEU A 44 -39.34 -60.24 -3.00
C LEU A 44 -39.83 -59.36 -4.15
N GLU A 45 -39.90 -60.03 -5.29
CA GLU A 45 -40.44 -59.59 -6.56
C GLU A 45 -41.84 -59.00 -6.42
N LEU A 46 -42.15 -57.97 -7.21
CA LEU A 46 -43.43 -57.84 -7.92
C LEU A 46 -43.39 -56.62 -8.87
N LYS A 47 -43.34 -56.95 -10.16
CA LYS A 47 -44.00 -56.28 -11.31
C LYS A 47 -44.26 -54.77 -11.24
N GLY A 48 -43.52 -54.06 -12.10
CA GLY A 48 -44.15 -53.17 -13.07
C GLY A 48 -44.13 -51.68 -12.75
N ARG A 49 -43.85 -50.91 -13.81
CA ARG A 49 -43.96 -49.45 -13.99
C ARG A 49 -42.74 -48.65 -13.57
N ALA A 50 -41.98 -48.31 -14.62
CA ALA A 50 -41.05 -47.20 -14.68
C ALA A 50 -41.69 -45.93 -14.10
N PHE A 51 -41.11 -45.43 -13.02
CA PHE A 51 -41.17 -44.03 -12.62
C PHE A 51 -39.71 -43.56 -12.56
N GLY A 52 -39.29 -42.88 -13.62
CA GLY A 52 -38.04 -42.12 -13.61
C GLY A 52 -38.22 -40.92 -12.70
N LEU A 53 -37.81 -41.04 -11.44
CA LEU A 53 -37.47 -39.88 -10.62
C LEU A 53 -36.01 -39.52 -10.92
N GLY A 54 -35.84 -38.49 -11.74
CA GLY A 54 -34.56 -37.82 -11.90
C GLY A 54 -34.17 -37.15 -10.58
N ILE A 55 -33.15 -37.70 -9.92
CA ILE A 55 -32.43 -37.04 -8.84
C ILE A 55 -31.67 -35.88 -9.48
N ILE A 56 -32.19 -34.66 -9.37
CA ILE A 56 -31.42 -33.46 -9.69
C ILE A 56 -30.43 -33.27 -8.54
N CYS A 57 -29.19 -33.75 -8.73
CA CYS A 57 -28.06 -33.35 -7.92
C CYS A 57 -27.84 -31.84 -8.12
N ALA A 58 -28.34 -31.03 -7.19
CA ALA A 58 -27.97 -29.62 -7.09
C ALA A 58 -26.49 -29.56 -6.65
N ALA A 59 -25.58 -29.66 -7.62
CA ALA A 59 -24.19 -29.29 -7.43
C ALA A 59 -24.17 -27.79 -7.14
N GLY A 60 -24.03 -27.43 -5.86
CA GLY A 60 -23.85 -26.07 -5.41
C GLY A 60 -22.61 -25.48 -6.07
N LEU A 61 -22.83 -24.72 -7.15
CA LEU A 61 -21.81 -23.90 -7.77
C LEU A 61 -21.50 -22.77 -6.78
N LEU A 62 -20.51 -23.00 -5.90
CA LEU A 62 -19.83 -21.94 -5.18
C LEU A 62 -19.14 -21.07 -6.25
N ILE A 63 -19.87 -20.09 -6.77
CA ILE A 63 -19.29 -19.02 -7.55
C ILE A 63 -18.39 -18.28 -6.56
N ALA A 64 -17.09 -18.55 -6.62
CA ALA A 64 -16.09 -17.68 -6.05
C ALA A 64 -16.26 -16.34 -6.76
N LEU A 65 -17.05 -15.45 -6.16
CA LEU A 65 -17.11 -14.06 -6.61
C LEU A 65 -15.66 -13.57 -6.58
N PRO A 66 -15.13 -13.06 -7.71
CA PRO A 66 -13.80 -12.50 -7.68
C PRO A 66 -13.77 -11.48 -6.56
N VAL A 67 -12.81 -11.63 -5.64
CA VAL A 67 -12.50 -10.56 -4.70
C VAL A 67 -12.14 -9.38 -5.59
N GLN A 68 -13.09 -8.45 -5.75
CA GLN A 68 -12.87 -7.24 -6.49
C GLN A 68 -11.75 -6.53 -5.74
N GLU A 69 -10.54 -6.52 -6.31
CA GLU A 69 -9.49 -5.62 -5.82
C GLU A 69 -10.12 -4.24 -5.75
N ALA A 70 -10.18 -3.67 -4.55
CA ALA A 70 -10.75 -2.35 -4.33
C ALA A 70 -9.87 -1.34 -5.08
N ALA A 71 -10.23 -1.08 -6.33
CA ALA A 71 -9.50 -0.16 -7.18
C ALA A 71 -9.72 1.25 -6.65
N LEU A 72 -8.60 1.97 -6.43
CA LEU A 72 -8.66 3.36 -6.03
C LEU A 72 -9.13 4.21 -7.22
N ASN A 73 -10.42 4.54 -7.27
CA ASN A 73 -11.06 5.08 -8.47
C ASN A 73 -11.47 6.55 -8.33
N GLN A 74 -11.39 7.13 -7.13
CA GLN A 74 -11.80 8.52 -6.95
C GLN A 74 -10.79 9.48 -7.58
N ARG A 75 -11.30 10.43 -8.37
CA ARG A 75 -10.49 11.53 -8.91
C ARG A 75 -9.95 12.41 -7.78
N LEU A 76 -10.75 12.70 -6.76
CA LEU A 76 -10.33 13.50 -5.61
C LEU A 76 -9.84 12.58 -4.50
N VAL A 77 -8.68 12.93 -3.93
CA VAL A 77 -8.10 12.24 -2.77
C VAL A 77 -7.76 13.27 -1.70
N LEU A 78 -8.28 13.11 -0.48
CA LEU A 78 -8.01 14.04 0.62
C LEU A 78 -6.85 13.53 1.47
N TRP A 79 -5.75 14.27 1.52
CA TRP A 79 -4.73 13.99 2.52
C TRP A 79 -5.23 14.38 3.91
N ALA A 80 -5.10 13.44 4.86
CA ALA A 80 -5.50 13.63 6.25
C ALA A 80 -4.28 13.44 7.18
N TRP A 81 -3.71 14.56 7.62
CA TRP A 81 -2.48 14.60 8.42
C TRP A 81 -2.69 14.09 9.85
N GLU A 82 -1.62 14.00 10.66
CA GLU A 82 -1.65 13.53 12.05
C GLU A 82 -2.34 14.53 13.01
N ARG A 83 -3.67 14.51 13.04
CA ARG A 83 -4.53 15.29 13.95
C ARG A 83 -5.93 14.67 14.05
N HIS A 84 -6.76 15.11 14.98
CA HIS A 84 -8.16 14.70 14.97
C HIS A 84 -8.84 15.11 13.65
N GLU A 85 -9.43 14.15 12.94
CA GLU A 85 -10.14 14.37 11.67
C GLU A 85 -11.47 13.60 11.68
N ASP A 86 -12.56 14.28 11.30
CA ASP A 86 -13.85 13.64 11.07
C ASP A 86 -14.25 13.80 9.60
N LEU A 87 -14.06 12.74 8.84
CA LEU A 87 -14.36 12.64 7.42
C LEU A 87 -15.65 11.84 7.16
N SER A 88 -16.47 11.62 8.19
CA SER A 88 -17.75 10.91 8.08
C SER A 88 -18.80 11.67 7.26
N PHE A 89 -18.57 12.97 7.02
CA PHE A 89 -19.41 13.80 6.18
C PHE A 89 -19.31 13.47 4.68
N LEU A 90 -18.27 12.72 4.26
CA LEU A 90 -18.09 12.36 2.85
C LEU A 90 -19.10 11.31 2.42
N GLY A 91 -19.83 11.61 1.35
CA GLY A 91 -20.70 10.68 0.65
C GLY A 91 -19.89 9.63 -0.12
N ARG A 92 -20.59 8.55 -0.50
CA ARG A 92 -19.99 7.47 -1.29
C ARG A 92 -19.52 8.01 -2.65
N GLY A 93 -18.23 7.85 -2.95
CA GLY A 93 -17.64 8.27 -4.22
C GLY A 93 -17.41 9.78 -4.36
N GLU A 94 -17.50 10.56 -3.28
CA GLU A 94 -17.12 11.98 -3.34
C GLU A 94 -15.60 12.17 -3.38
N ALA A 95 -14.86 11.39 -2.59
CA ALA A 95 -13.41 11.40 -2.56
C ALA A 95 -12.86 10.11 -1.91
N ALA A 96 -11.63 9.76 -2.26
CA ALA A 96 -10.83 8.84 -1.47
C ALA A 96 -10.12 9.62 -0.36
N ILE A 97 -9.60 8.91 0.64
CA ILE A 97 -8.92 9.50 1.78
C ILE A 97 -7.54 8.88 1.88
N ALA A 98 -6.52 9.74 1.98
CA ALA A 98 -5.13 9.36 2.15
C ALA A 98 -4.63 9.77 3.55
N PRO A 99 -4.93 8.98 4.60
CA PRO A 99 -4.55 9.32 5.96
C PRO A 99 -3.11 8.92 6.28
N VAL A 100 -2.39 9.76 7.02
CA VAL A 100 -1.15 9.32 7.68
C VAL A 100 -1.51 8.34 8.78
N VAL A 101 -1.12 7.08 8.61
CA VAL A 101 -1.43 5.98 9.55
C VAL A 101 -0.21 5.58 10.38
N VAL A 102 0.98 5.87 9.86
CA VAL A 102 2.26 5.56 10.48
C VAL A 102 3.27 6.65 10.15
N THR A 103 4.10 6.98 11.13
CA THR A 103 5.33 7.73 10.94
C THR A 103 6.54 6.83 11.24
N VAL A 104 7.47 6.74 10.29
CA VAL A 104 8.77 6.07 10.46
C VAL A 104 9.86 7.13 10.56
N THR A 105 10.50 7.22 11.73
CA THR A 105 11.61 8.14 11.96
C THR A 105 12.94 7.41 11.81
N LEU A 106 13.79 7.90 10.91
CA LEU A 106 15.16 7.44 10.68
C LEU A 106 16.15 8.41 11.33
N ALA A 107 16.84 7.97 12.39
CA ALA A 107 17.78 8.80 13.13
C ALA A 107 19.01 8.01 13.57
N GLY A 108 20.22 8.53 13.31
CA GLY A 108 21.47 7.82 13.56
C GLY A 108 21.45 6.42 12.92
N THR A 109 21.68 5.38 13.72
CA THR A 109 21.63 3.97 13.29
C THR A 109 20.28 3.30 13.47
N THR A 110 19.28 4.02 14.01
CA THR A 110 17.99 3.46 14.43
C THR A 110 16.86 3.90 13.51
N ALA A 111 15.82 3.08 13.43
CA ALA A 111 14.52 3.41 12.86
C ALA A 111 13.44 3.13 13.91
N THR A 112 12.45 4.01 14.04
CA THR A 112 11.32 3.82 14.95
C THR A 112 10.00 4.03 14.22
N THR A 113 9.08 3.10 14.40
CA THR A 113 7.73 3.13 13.83
C THR A 113 6.73 3.61 14.88
N THR A 114 5.99 4.67 14.57
CA THR A 114 4.93 5.21 15.43
C THR A 114 3.60 5.14 14.68
N TRP A 115 2.66 4.35 15.19
CA TRP A 115 1.30 4.32 14.67
C TRP A 115 0.55 5.58 15.08
N ARG A 116 -0.32 6.06 14.18
CA ARG A 116 -1.22 7.18 14.45
C ARG A 116 -2.01 6.93 15.74
N ARG A 117 -2.01 7.90 16.64
CA ARG A 117 -2.80 7.90 17.89
C ARG A 117 -4.05 8.78 17.82
N GLU A 118 -4.00 9.80 16.97
CA GLU A 118 -5.10 10.74 16.77
C GLU A 118 -6.31 10.06 16.11
N ARG A 119 -7.50 10.28 16.67
CA ARG A 119 -8.73 9.67 16.16
C ARG A 119 -9.03 10.15 14.74
N MET A 120 -9.41 9.22 13.88
CA MET A 120 -9.94 9.50 12.56
C MET A 120 -11.29 8.80 12.39
N GLN A 121 -12.28 9.52 11.89
CA GLN A 121 -13.60 8.98 11.60
C GLN A 121 -13.85 9.00 10.09
N PHE A 122 -14.42 7.92 9.57
CA PHE A 122 -14.67 7.72 8.15
C PHE A 122 -16.13 7.37 7.92
N ALA A 123 -16.65 7.74 6.75
CA ALA A 123 -17.90 7.17 6.26
C ALA A 123 -17.74 5.67 5.99
N SER A 124 -18.81 4.90 6.16
CA SER A 124 -18.78 3.46 5.86
C SER A 124 -18.50 3.23 4.39
N GLY A 125 -17.53 2.35 4.09
CA GLY A 125 -17.09 2.07 2.72
C GLY A 125 -16.23 3.16 2.09
N ALA A 126 -15.64 4.08 2.88
CA ALA A 126 -14.66 5.03 2.39
C ALA A 126 -13.47 4.32 1.73
N GLU A 127 -13.01 4.88 0.61
CA GLU A 127 -11.84 4.40 -0.11
C GLU A 127 -10.59 4.96 0.57
N ILE A 128 -9.77 4.10 1.18
CA ILE A 128 -8.61 4.50 1.99
C ILE A 128 -7.31 4.12 1.30
N LEU A 129 -6.43 5.10 1.12
CA LEU A 129 -5.03 4.94 0.70
C LEU A 129 -4.12 5.26 1.89
N PRO A 130 -3.68 4.27 2.69
CA PRO A 130 -2.83 4.55 3.85
C PRO A 130 -1.51 5.21 3.44
N VAL A 131 -1.15 6.27 4.16
CA VAL A 131 0.11 7.01 3.99
C VAL A 131 1.06 6.67 5.14
N ILE A 132 2.29 6.32 4.79
CA ILE A 132 3.42 6.26 5.72
C ILE A 132 4.24 7.53 5.54
N HIS A 133 4.34 8.33 6.59
CA HIS A 133 5.24 9.47 6.61
C HIS A 133 6.63 9.01 7.05
N VAL A 134 7.67 9.41 6.32
CA VAL A 134 9.06 9.03 6.63
C VAL A 134 9.86 10.27 6.96
N GLU A 135 10.27 10.37 8.22
CA GLU A 135 11.12 11.44 8.71
C GLU A 135 12.58 11.00 8.70
N ALA A 136 13.40 11.58 7.83
CA ALA A 136 14.84 11.29 7.75
C ALA A 136 15.70 12.53 7.99
N PHE A 137 15.17 13.49 8.75
CA PHE A 137 15.85 14.72 9.11
C PHE A 137 15.78 14.98 10.61
N ASP A 138 16.81 14.52 11.33
CA ASP A 138 17.09 14.98 12.69
C ASP A 138 18.36 15.85 12.64
N ARG A 139 18.23 17.12 13.02
CA ARG A 139 19.36 18.08 13.08
C ARG A 139 20.46 17.61 14.02
N LEU A 140 20.13 16.78 15.00
CA LEU A 140 21.06 16.25 15.99
C LEU A 140 21.62 14.89 15.54
N ARG A 141 20.89 14.12 14.74
CA ARG A 141 21.26 12.74 14.37
C ARG A 141 20.83 12.37 12.95
N SER A 142 21.60 12.82 11.96
CA SER A 142 21.39 12.40 10.57
C SER A 142 21.41 10.86 10.46
N PRO A 143 20.47 10.24 9.72
CA PRO A 143 20.44 8.79 9.59
C PRO A 143 21.62 8.27 8.78
N VAL A 144 22.12 7.09 9.16
CA VAL A 144 23.20 6.37 8.47
C VAL A 144 22.67 5.62 7.24
N LEU A 145 21.37 5.35 7.18
CA LEU A 145 20.68 4.60 6.11
C LEU A 145 21.22 3.17 5.98
N ASN A 146 21.35 2.50 7.12
CA ASN A 146 21.91 1.15 7.22
C ASN A 146 20.87 0.05 6.88
N THR A 147 21.31 -1.21 6.93
CA THR A 147 20.45 -2.37 6.65
C THR A 147 19.27 -2.48 7.62
N GLU A 148 19.47 -2.19 8.90
CA GLU A 148 18.41 -2.25 9.91
C GLU A 148 17.30 -1.25 9.62
N GLN A 149 17.66 0.01 9.31
CA GLN A 149 16.70 1.05 8.93
C GLN A 149 15.92 0.67 7.66
N LYS A 150 16.58 0.01 6.70
CA LYS A 150 15.93 -0.49 5.48
C LYS A 150 14.90 -1.58 5.82
N ILE A 151 15.27 -2.53 6.68
CA ILE A 151 14.40 -3.62 7.12
C ILE A 151 13.16 -3.03 7.81
N VAL A 152 13.34 -2.14 8.79
CA VAL A 152 12.22 -1.53 9.53
C VAL A 152 11.24 -0.81 8.61
N LEU A 153 11.73 0.00 7.65
CA LEU A 153 10.85 0.70 6.72
C LEU A 153 10.14 -0.29 5.77
N THR A 154 10.84 -1.30 5.27
CA THR A 154 10.27 -2.35 4.40
C THR A 154 9.18 -3.15 5.13
N ASP A 155 9.45 -3.59 6.35
CA ASP A 155 8.50 -4.32 7.19
C ASP A 155 7.28 -3.47 7.51
N THR A 156 7.48 -2.19 7.81
CA THR A 156 6.37 -1.26 8.06
C THR A 156 5.47 -1.11 6.83
N ILE A 157 6.04 -1.02 5.62
CA ILE A 157 5.26 -0.93 4.37
C ILE A 157 4.40 -2.18 4.19
N ILE A 158 4.98 -3.37 4.38
CA ILE A 158 4.26 -4.65 4.23
C ILE A 158 3.17 -4.79 5.29
N GLU A 159 3.48 -4.43 6.54
CA GLU A 159 2.51 -4.47 7.63
C GLU A 159 1.33 -3.54 7.35
N VAL A 160 1.59 -2.29 6.95
CA VAL A 160 0.52 -1.36 6.57
C VAL A 160 -0.28 -1.92 5.39
N ALA A 161 0.35 -2.38 4.32
CA ALA A 161 -0.36 -2.95 3.17
C ALA A 161 -1.28 -4.11 3.55
N SER A 162 -0.88 -4.95 4.50
CA SER A 162 -1.68 -6.10 4.97
C SER A 162 -2.96 -5.71 5.72
N ARG A 163 -3.01 -4.50 6.29
CA ARG A 163 -4.16 -4.00 7.07
C ARG A 163 -5.25 -3.36 6.21
N TYR A 164 -4.97 -3.07 4.94
CA TYR A 164 -5.90 -2.39 4.03
C TYR A 164 -6.26 -3.28 2.85
N PRO A 165 -7.56 -3.46 2.53
CA PRO A 165 -8.01 -4.39 1.48
C PRO A 165 -7.43 -4.11 0.09
N ALA A 166 -7.19 -2.84 -0.24
CA ALA A 166 -6.66 -2.43 -1.54
C ALA A 166 -5.17 -2.75 -1.73
N ARG A 167 -4.45 -3.07 -0.64
CA ARG A 167 -3.00 -3.35 -0.63
C ARG A 167 -2.16 -2.27 -1.34
N VAL A 168 -2.65 -1.02 -1.30
CA VAL A 168 -1.94 0.16 -1.80
C VAL A 168 -1.39 0.91 -0.61
N VAL A 169 -0.14 1.35 -0.68
CA VAL A 169 0.49 2.20 0.33
C VAL A 169 1.12 3.40 -0.35
N GLN A 170 0.85 4.59 0.18
CA GLN A 170 1.54 5.80 -0.24
C GLN A 170 2.70 6.11 0.72
N LEU A 171 3.87 6.38 0.17
CA LEU A 171 5.03 6.83 0.92
C LEU A 171 5.17 8.34 0.80
N ASP A 172 5.11 9.01 1.93
CA ASP A 172 5.46 10.42 2.03
C ASP A 172 6.88 10.55 2.58
N PHE A 173 7.86 10.60 1.67
CA PHE A 173 9.27 10.70 2.00
C PHE A 173 9.97 11.73 1.13
N GLU A 174 10.23 12.92 1.68
CA GLU A 174 10.98 14.00 1.03
C GLU A 174 12.50 13.71 0.99
N ALA A 175 12.89 12.63 0.33
CA ALA A 175 14.26 12.14 0.28
C ALA A 175 15.23 13.15 -0.37
N ARG A 176 16.30 13.47 0.36
CA ARG A 176 17.46 14.20 -0.16
C ARG A 176 18.19 13.37 -1.22
N PRO A 177 19.02 13.99 -2.08
CA PRO A 177 19.85 13.26 -3.03
C PRO A 177 20.63 12.08 -2.42
N SER A 178 21.21 12.27 -1.23
CA SER A 178 21.94 11.22 -0.50
C SER A 178 21.06 10.07 0.03
N GLN A 179 19.74 10.27 0.11
CA GLN A 179 18.78 9.29 0.65
C GLN A 179 18.11 8.45 -0.45
N ARG A 180 18.24 8.83 -1.72
CA ARG A 180 17.51 8.18 -2.82
C ARG A 180 17.95 6.76 -3.10
N ALA A 181 19.25 6.45 -2.93
CA ALA A 181 19.73 5.07 -3.09
C ALA A 181 19.10 4.13 -2.04
N PHE A 182 19.00 4.60 -0.80
CA PHE A 182 18.29 3.91 0.27
C PHE A 182 16.79 3.77 -0.07
N TYR A 183 16.14 4.84 -0.52
CA TYR A 183 14.73 4.80 -0.88
C TYR A 183 14.46 3.80 -2.01
N LYS A 184 15.28 3.81 -3.08
CA LYS A 184 15.21 2.81 -4.17
C LYS A 184 15.37 1.38 -3.64
N ALA A 185 16.32 1.15 -2.72
CA ALA A 185 16.53 -0.17 -2.15
C ALA A 185 15.32 -0.66 -1.33
N VAL A 186 14.67 0.21 -0.55
CA VAL A 186 13.43 -0.12 0.17
C VAL A 186 12.32 -0.53 -0.79
N LEU A 187 12.06 0.27 -1.84
CA LEU A 187 11.02 -0.02 -2.82
C LEU A 187 11.26 -1.37 -3.52
N ASN A 188 12.51 -1.68 -3.85
CA ASN A 188 12.89 -2.95 -4.45
C ASN A 188 12.69 -4.13 -3.48
N ASP A 189 13.09 -3.98 -2.21
CA ASP A 189 12.90 -5.01 -1.19
C ASP A 189 11.40 -5.31 -0.97
N VAL A 190 10.54 -4.28 -0.96
CA VAL A 190 9.08 -4.48 -0.88
C VAL A 190 8.60 -5.29 -2.08
N ARG A 191 9.00 -4.93 -3.30
CA ARG A 191 8.58 -5.62 -4.52
C ARG A 191 9.06 -7.08 -4.58
N GLN A 192 10.26 -7.35 -4.09
CA GLN A 192 10.80 -8.71 -4.01
C GLN A 192 10.04 -9.59 -3.01
N ARG A 193 9.56 -8.99 -1.91
CA ARG A 193 8.84 -9.70 -0.86
C ARG A 193 7.37 -9.89 -1.17
N ASP A 194 6.75 -8.92 -1.83
CA ASP A 194 5.33 -8.98 -2.18
C ASP A 194 5.04 -8.21 -3.47
N THR A 195 4.76 -8.95 -4.54
CA THR A 195 4.49 -8.38 -5.85
C THR A 195 3.09 -7.78 -5.97
N HIS A 196 2.19 -8.05 -5.03
CA HIS A 196 0.81 -7.57 -5.03
C HIS A 196 0.63 -6.24 -4.29
N ILE A 197 1.64 -5.77 -3.56
CA ILE A 197 1.60 -4.42 -2.97
C ILE A 197 1.77 -3.39 -4.07
N ARG A 198 0.86 -2.41 -4.11
CA ARG A 198 0.97 -1.24 -4.98
C ARG A 198 1.53 -0.06 -4.19
N LEU A 199 2.53 0.60 -4.74
CA LEU A 199 3.24 1.72 -4.14
C LEU A 199 2.88 3.01 -4.85
N SER A 200 2.48 3.99 -4.05
CA SER A 200 2.35 5.39 -4.45
C SER A 200 3.40 6.20 -3.68
N LEU A 201 3.86 7.33 -4.21
CA LEU A 201 4.73 8.24 -3.48
C LEU A 201 4.31 9.69 -3.65
N THR A 202 4.52 10.50 -2.61
CA THR A 202 4.57 11.94 -2.77
C THR A 202 5.92 12.33 -3.36
N ALA A 203 5.91 13.36 -4.20
CA ALA A 203 7.13 13.89 -4.80
C ALA A 203 7.18 15.41 -4.65
N LEU A 204 8.35 15.95 -4.33
CA LEU A 204 8.58 17.38 -4.53
C LEU A 204 8.45 17.68 -6.02
N ALA A 205 7.69 18.71 -6.40
CA ALA A 205 7.52 19.07 -7.80
C ALA A 205 8.84 19.35 -8.52
N SER A 206 9.87 19.79 -7.80
CA SER A 206 11.22 20.00 -8.33
C SER A 206 11.86 18.71 -8.87
N TRP A 207 11.52 17.55 -8.30
CA TRP A 207 11.97 16.25 -8.80
C TRP A 207 11.43 15.94 -10.20
N CYS A 208 10.28 16.50 -10.57
CA CYS A 208 9.63 16.24 -11.86
C CYS A 208 10.08 17.19 -12.98
N VAL A 209 11.03 18.10 -12.70
CA VAL A 209 11.45 19.14 -13.66
C VAL A 209 12.90 18.98 -14.09
N GLY A 210 13.82 18.78 -13.14
CA GLY A 210 15.26 18.80 -13.42
C GLY A 210 16.00 17.51 -13.11
N ASP A 211 15.37 16.60 -12.38
CA ASP A 211 15.99 15.37 -11.88
C ASP A 211 15.29 14.16 -12.48
N ARG A 212 16.03 13.10 -12.82
CA ARG A 212 15.47 11.89 -13.45
C ARG A 212 15.44 10.68 -12.53
N TRP A 213 15.76 10.86 -11.25
CA TRP A 213 15.85 9.72 -10.34
C TRP A 213 14.53 8.94 -10.15
N LEU A 214 13.38 9.56 -10.47
CA LEU A 214 12.05 8.97 -10.43
C LEU A 214 11.81 7.93 -11.55
N GLN A 215 12.53 8.01 -12.68
CA GLN A 215 12.30 7.17 -13.86
C GLN A 215 12.58 5.69 -13.62
N ASP A 216 13.43 5.38 -12.63
CA ASP A 216 13.83 4.00 -12.31
C ASP A 216 13.04 3.41 -11.13
N LEU A 217 12.02 4.12 -10.63
CA LEU A 217 11.26 3.65 -9.47
C LEU A 217 10.21 2.63 -9.89
N THR A 218 10.12 1.53 -9.14
CA THR A 218 9.08 0.51 -9.34
C THR A 218 7.85 0.84 -8.50
N VAL A 219 7.14 1.90 -8.91
CA VAL A 219 5.92 2.39 -8.24
C VAL A 219 4.79 2.61 -9.25
N GLU A 220 3.55 2.43 -8.81
CA GLU A 220 2.35 2.57 -9.62
C GLU A 220 1.88 4.03 -9.73
N GLU A 221 2.31 4.90 -8.82
CA GLU A 221 1.92 6.30 -8.82
C GLU A 221 2.98 7.22 -8.21
N ILE A 222 3.13 8.40 -8.81
CA ILE A 222 3.91 9.52 -8.28
C ILE A 222 3.00 10.74 -8.19
N VAL A 223 2.92 11.34 -7.01
CA VAL A 223 2.08 12.51 -6.73
C VAL A 223 2.96 13.75 -6.50
N PRO A 224 3.25 14.54 -7.54
CA PRO A 224 3.97 15.80 -7.39
C PRO A 224 3.17 16.83 -6.60
N MET A 225 3.76 17.35 -5.54
CA MET A 225 3.18 18.40 -4.69
C MET A 225 3.43 19.79 -5.31
N LEU A 226 2.42 20.37 -5.97
CA LEU A 226 2.46 21.73 -6.55
C LEU A 226 2.12 22.82 -5.52
N PHE A 227 2.53 22.62 -4.27
CA PHE A 227 2.36 23.54 -3.15
C PHE A 227 3.62 23.50 -2.30
N ARG A 228 3.86 24.52 -1.48
CA ARG A 228 5.05 24.61 -0.60
C ARG A 228 6.39 24.38 -1.32
N MET A 229 6.46 24.68 -2.62
CA MET A 229 7.62 24.40 -3.49
C MET A 229 8.89 25.23 -3.20
N GLY A 230 8.84 26.14 -2.23
CA GLY A 230 9.96 26.99 -1.85
C GLY A 230 10.48 27.83 -3.02
N ARG A 231 11.81 27.94 -3.13
CA ARG A 231 12.50 28.84 -4.05
C ARG A 231 12.17 28.62 -5.53
N ASP A 232 11.92 27.38 -5.93
CA ASP A 232 11.62 27.04 -7.33
C ASP A 232 10.13 27.21 -7.70
N GLY A 233 9.28 27.57 -6.74
CA GLY A 233 7.83 27.55 -6.89
C GLY A 233 7.31 28.35 -8.08
N THR A 234 7.71 29.62 -8.25
CA THR A 234 7.23 30.46 -9.36
C THR A 234 7.56 29.84 -10.72
N ARG A 235 8.80 29.42 -10.92
CA ARG A 235 9.25 28.81 -12.19
C ARG A 235 8.47 27.54 -12.52
N ILE A 236 8.21 26.69 -11.52
CA ILE A 236 7.47 25.44 -11.71
C ILE A 236 6.00 25.73 -12.02
N ARG A 237 5.36 26.66 -11.29
CA ARG A 237 3.97 27.08 -11.55
C ARG A 237 3.80 27.64 -12.95
N ASP A 238 4.66 28.56 -13.37
CA ASP A 238 4.59 29.18 -14.69
C ASP A 238 4.87 28.17 -15.81
N GLY A 239 5.72 27.17 -15.55
CA GLY A 239 5.90 26.02 -16.41
C GLY A 239 4.60 25.23 -16.57
N TYR A 240 4.06 24.74 -15.44
CA TYR A 240 2.86 23.92 -15.41
C TYR A 240 1.64 24.64 -15.99
N GLN A 241 1.47 25.93 -15.68
CA GLN A 241 0.37 26.76 -16.17
C GLN A 241 0.38 26.91 -17.71
N ARG A 242 1.56 26.87 -18.34
CA ARG A 242 1.69 26.94 -19.80
C ARG A 242 1.48 25.60 -20.49
N THR A 243 1.90 24.50 -19.87
CA THR A 243 1.94 23.18 -20.50
C THR A 243 0.88 22.21 -20.02
N GLY A 244 0.21 22.50 -18.89
CA GLY A 244 -0.72 21.61 -18.21
C GLY A 244 -0.09 20.31 -17.68
N SER A 245 1.25 20.26 -17.59
CA SER A 245 2.01 19.05 -17.28
C SER A 245 3.43 19.36 -16.78
N LEU A 246 4.01 18.44 -16.02
CA LEU A 246 5.43 18.47 -15.64
C LEU A 246 6.29 17.75 -16.69
N PRO A 247 7.58 18.14 -16.84
CA PRO A 247 8.49 17.51 -17.81
C PRO A 247 8.68 16.00 -17.64
N ALA A 248 8.75 15.51 -16.39
CA ALA A 248 8.81 14.09 -16.09
C ALA A 248 7.43 13.44 -16.32
N LYS A 249 7.38 12.46 -17.23
CA LYS A 249 6.11 11.85 -17.68
C LYS A 249 5.43 11.08 -16.56
N GLU A 250 6.22 10.40 -15.73
CA GLU A 250 5.81 9.64 -14.56
C GLU A 250 5.09 10.51 -13.50
N CYS A 251 5.22 11.85 -13.56
CA CYS A 251 4.56 12.78 -12.66
C CYS A 251 3.23 13.35 -13.20
N ASN A 252 2.72 12.91 -14.35
CA ASN A 252 1.55 13.54 -14.98
C ASN A 252 0.21 12.83 -14.72
N ASP A 253 0.23 11.62 -14.16
CA ASP A 253 -1.00 10.88 -13.86
C ASP A 253 -1.73 11.38 -12.61
N SER A 254 -1.00 12.02 -11.70
CA SER A 254 -1.52 12.55 -10.44
C SER A 254 -0.93 13.91 -10.11
N VAL A 255 -1.59 14.68 -9.26
CA VAL A 255 -1.08 15.97 -8.78
C VAL A 255 -1.54 16.25 -7.35
N GLY A 256 -0.67 16.84 -6.54
CA GLY A 256 -0.98 17.36 -5.22
C GLY A 256 -1.17 18.87 -5.25
N LEU A 257 -2.27 19.36 -4.68
CA LEU A 257 -2.61 20.77 -4.54
C LEU A 257 -2.94 21.09 -3.08
N ALA A 258 -2.79 22.36 -2.68
CA ALA A 258 -3.16 22.81 -1.34
C ALA A 258 -4.32 23.81 -1.39
N THR A 259 -5.25 23.71 -0.43
CA THR A 259 -6.45 24.56 -0.36
C THR A 259 -6.14 26.06 -0.13
N ASP A 260 -4.98 26.35 0.46
CA ASP A 260 -4.52 27.67 0.89
C ASP A 260 -3.44 28.27 -0.03
N GLU A 261 -3.18 27.65 -1.18
CA GLU A 261 -2.19 28.12 -2.15
C GLU A 261 -2.77 28.30 -3.55
N TRP A 262 -1.88 28.67 -4.48
CA TRP A 262 -2.16 28.73 -5.91
C TRP A 262 -2.74 27.41 -6.43
N MET A 263 -3.70 27.54 -7.35
CA MET A 263 -4.24 26.42 -8.12
C MET A 263 -4.04 26.67 -9.60
N PRO A 264 -3.65 25.65 -10.38
CA PRO A 264 -3.64 25.75 -11.82
C PRO A 264 -5.04 26.03 -12.35
N THR A 265 -5.17 26.61 -13.55
CA THR A 265 -6.49 26.82 -14.18
C THR A 265 -7.05 25.55 -14.82
N SER A 266 -6.21 24.55 -15.07
CA SER A 266 -6.57 23.28 -15.70
C SER A 266 -5.66 22.17 -15.18
N VAL A 267 -6.20 20.97 -15.00
CA VAL A 267 -5.45 19.79 -14.53
C VAL A 267 -5.82 18.58 -15.37
N SER A 268 -4.84 18.05 -16.12
CA SER A 268 -5.01 16.83 -16.93
C SER A 268 -4.83 15.54 -16.12
N ALA A 269 -4.33 15.64 -14.88
CA ALA A 269 -4.08 14.49 -14.01
C ALA A 269 -5.37 13.70 -13.74
N ARG A 270 -5.25 12.38 -13.67
CA ARG A 270 -6.36 11.46 -13.39
C ARG A 270 -6.79 11.56 -11.93
N ARG A 271 -5.83 11.76 -11.02
CA ARG A 271 -6.07 11.96 -9.59
C ARG A 271 -5.51 13.28 -9.08
N ILE A 272 -6.28 13.92 -8.22
CA ILE A 272 -5.98 15.20 -7.60
C ILE A 272 -6.01 14.99 -6.10
N TYR A 273 -4.83 15.07 -5.50
CA TYR A 273 -4.63 15.01 -4.06
C TYR A 273 -4.74 16.40 -3.48
N LEU A 274 -5.57 16.55 -2.46
CA LEU A 274 -5.84 17.83 -1.82
C LEU A 274 -5.27 17.82 -0.41
N PHE A 275 -4.37 18.76 -0.16
CA PHE A 275 -3.86 19.08 1.16
C PHE A 275 -4.64 20.26 1.77
N SER A 276 -5.01 20.13 3.03
CA SER A 276 -5.56 21.24 3.82
C SER A 276 -4.70 21.48 5.06
N PRO A 277 -4.29 22.73 5.36
CA PRO A 277 -3.60 23.06 6.60
C PRO A 277 -4.52 22.99 7.81
N ARG A 278 -5.84 22.85 7.63
CA ARG A 278 -6.86 22.70 8.67
C ARG A 278 -7.61 21.37 8.55
N PRO A 279 -8.22 20.85 9.63
CA PRO A 279 -9.08 19.69 9.55
C PRO A 279 -10.14 19.84 8.44
N TRP A 280 -10.45 18.74 7.77
CA TRP A 280 -11.44 18.73 6.72
C TRP A 280 -12.84 18.88 7.30
N THR A 281 -13.65 19.72 6.68
CA THR A 281 -15.08 19.85 6.95
C THR A 281 -15.85 19.72 5.65
N ARG A 282 -17.17 19.48 5.75
CA ARG A 282 -18.08 19.55 4.60
C ARG A 282 -17.91 20.85 3.82
N GLU A 283 -17.87 21.97 4.54
CA GLU A 283 -17.71 23.30 3.95
C GLU A 283 -16.37 23.45 3.23
N SER A 284 -15.25 23.04 3.84
CA SER A 284 -13.93 23.17 3.21
C SER A 284 -13.81 22.27 1.98
N PHE A 285 -14.41 21.08 2.02
CA PHE A 285 -14.49 20.17 0.89
C PHE A 285 -15.35 20.74 -0.24
N ASP A 286 -16.55 21.25 0.05
CA ASP A 286 -17.43 21.84 -0.97
C ASP A 286 -16.81 23.07 -1.64
N ALA A 287 -16.12 23.90 -0.85
CA ALA A 287 -15.43 25.08 -1.36
C ALA A 287 -14.28 24.69 -2.31
N ILE A 288 -13.48 23.68 -1.96
CA ILE A 288 -12.37 23.26 -2.81
C ILE A 288 -12.85 22.51 -4.05
N SER A 289 -13.84 21.62 -3.93
CA SER A 289 -14.33 20.80 -5.05
C SER A 289 -14.89 21.65 -6.21
N LYS A 290 -15.40 22.85 -5.91
CA LYS A 290 -15.83 23.85 -6.91
C LYS A 290 -14.68 24.59 -7.58
N ARG A 291 -13.50 24.63 -6.95
CA ARG A 291 -12.29 25.31 -7.43
C ARG A 291 -11.33 24.38 -8.15
N VAL A 292 -11.41 23.07 -7.88
CA VAL A 292 -10.56 22.08 -8.56
C VAL A 292 -10.87 22.13 -10.05
N PRO A 293 -9.85 22.35 -10.90
CA PRO A 293 -10.05 22.37 -12.34
C PRO A 293 -10.48 20.99 -12.86
N SER A 294 -11.42 21.01 -13.81
CA SER A 294 -11.73 19.89 -14.68
C SER A 294 -10.55 19.52 -15.56
#